data_AF-A0A150GBR3-F1
#
_entry.id   AF-A0A150GBR3-F1
#
_cell.length_a   1.000
_cell.length_b   1.000
_cell.length_c   1.000
_cell.angle_alpha   90.00
_cell.angle_beta   90.00
_cell.angle_gamma   90.00
#
_symmetry.space_group_name_H-M   'P 1'
#
loop_
_entity.id
_entity.type
_entity.pdbx_description
1 polymer ?
#
loop_
_entity_poly.entity_id
_entity_poly.type
_entity_poly.pdbx_seq_one_letter_code
_entity_poly.pdbx_strand_id
1 'polypeptide(L)'
;MGASLADAGRTELREGELCGFTWRLSFKSITWFGPELASMPIRRHFHPNHTLTAPPDDPLWGNEEPQRHYWYFRPGPTAVTVLQVNTYPCLTVCRTPDWGWELENAVVRLTIDWAAGPNPGLPPDHPAAAETMTLEDIRERFHFAALMQDLGQNEFMSDDETEEEGSGSGSGESDSEGGGTW
;
A
#
# COMPACT_ATOMS: atom_id res chain seq x y z
N MET A 1 15.27 -13.73 15.40
CA MET A 1 15.41 -14.93 14.54
C MET A 1 16.23 -14.52 13.34
N GLY A 2 17.31 -15.23 13.03
CA GLY A 2 18.18 -14.89 11.91
C GLY A 2 17.56 -15.33 10.58
N ALA A 3 17.47 -14.41 9.61
CA ALA A 3 17.08 -14.72 8.25
C ALA A 3 18.08 -15.71 7.63
N SER A 4 17.59 -16.77 7.00
CA SER A 4 18.41 -17.74 6.27
C SER A 4 18.79 -17.19 4.89
N LEU A 5 19.91 -17.63 4.30
CA LEU A 5 20.23 -17.37 2.88
C LEU A 5 19.11 -17.80 1.92
N ALA A 6 18.31 -18.79 2.31
CA ALA A 6 17.12 -19.20 1.55
C ALA A 6 16.00 -18.14 1.54
N ASP A 7 15.96 -17.24 2.54
CA ASP A 7 15.00 -16.14 2.62
C ASP A 7 15.43 -14.89 1.83
N ALA A 8 16.70 -14.81 1.42
CA ALA A 8 17.24 -13.62 0.73
C ALA A 8 16.66 -13.45 -0.69
N GLY A 9 16.25 -14.54 -1.33
CA GLY A 9 15.66 -14.54 -2.68
C GLY A 9 14.13 -14.56 -2.72
N ARG A 10 13.44 -14.57 -1.56
CA ARG A 10 11.98 -14.67 -1.55
C ARG A 10 11.32 -13.32 -1.85
N THR A 11 10.40 -13.33 -2.80
CA THR A 11 9.61 -12.17 -3.22
C THR A 11 8.18 -12.16 -2.66
N GLU A 12 7.75 -13.28 -2.06
CA GLU A 12 6.39 -13.46 -1.52
C GLU A 12 6.39 -13.49 0.01
N LEU A 13 5.56 -12.64 0.61
CA LEU A 13 5.24 -12.67 2.04
C LEU A 13 4.25 -13.80 2.32
N ARG A 14 4.56 -14.64 3.31
CA ARG A 14 3.65 -15.71 3.74
C ARG A 14 2.65 -15.22 4.78
N GLU A 15 1.48 -15.86 4.84
CA GLU A 15 0.47 -15.57 5.86
C GLU A 15 0.99 -15.68 7.29
N GLY A 16 1.77 -16.72 7.60
CA GLY A 16 2.34 -16.88 8.94
C GLY A 16 3.30 -15.75 9.33
N GLU A 17 3.97 -15.12 8.35
CA GLU A 17 4.80 -13.94 8.59
C GLU A 17 3.94 -12.69 8.76
N LEU A 18 2.95 -12.48 7.87
CA LEU A 18 1.99 -11.38 7.97
C LEU A 18 1.32 -11.37 9.34
N CYS A 19 0.86 -12.53 9.82
CA CYS A 19 0.20 -12.68 11.11
C CYS A 19 1.17 -12.74 12.29
N GLY A 20 2.45 -13.06 12.05
CA GLY A 20 3.46 -13.17 13.11
C GLY A 20 4.04 -11.82 13.55
N PHE A 21 4.03 -10.82 12.67
CA PHE A 21 4.58 -9.50 12.95
C PHE A 21 3.55 -8.53 13.51
N THR A 22 4.01 -7.65 14.39
CA THR A 22 3.31 -6.39 14.68
C THR A 22 3.68 -5.39 13.59
N TRP A 23 2.67 -4.83 12.92
CA TRP A 23 2.90 -3.87 11.84
C TRP A 23 2.66 -2.45 12.31
N ARG A 24 3.63 -1.55 12.08
CA ARG A 24 3.49 -0.12 12.28
C ARG A 24 2.95 0.52 11.00
N LEU A 25 1.78 1.13 11.09
CA LEU A 25 1.16 1.93 10.04
C LEU A 25 1.72 3.35 10.07
N SER A 26 2.06 3.87 8.91
CA SER A 26 2.51 5.25 8.70
C SER A 26 1.90 5.80 7.42
N PHE A 27 1.60 7.10 7.42
CA PHE A 27 1.06 7.80 6.27
C PHE A 27 2.18 8.51 5.51
N LYS A 28 2.26 8.33 4.19
CA LYS A 28 3.34 8.90 3.36
C LYS A 28 3.21 10.41 3.18
N SER A 29 1.99 10.90 3.02
CA SER A 29 1.70 12.34 2.97
C SER A 29 0.25 12.58 3.33
N ILE A 30 0.02 13.07 4.56
CA ILE A 30 -1.30 13.57 4.94
C ILE A 30 -1.12 14.89 5.71
N THR A 31 -1.31 15.99 5.00
CA THR A 31 -1.18 17.35 5.54
C THR A 31 -2.37 17.78 6.43
N TRP A 32 -3.48 17.03 6.40
CA TRP A 32 -4.69 17.30 7.18
C TRP A 32 -4.78 16.51 8.49
N PHE A 33 -3.85 15.59 8.75
CA PHE A 33 -3.65 15.02 10.08
C PHE A 33 -2.66 15.89 10.85
N GLY A 34 -3.00 16.23 12.09
CA GLY A 34 -2.11 17.00 12.96
C GLY A 34 -0.78 16.27 13.22
N PRO A 35 0.28 17.00 13.60
CA PRO A 35 1.62 16.43 13.85
C PRO A 35 1.63 15.34 14.95
N GLU A 36 0.66 15.37 15.86
CA GLU A 36 0.50 14.38 16.92
C GLU A 36 0.23 12.98 16.37
N LEU A 37 -0.75 12.84 15.46
CA LEU A 37 -1.09 11.54 14.86
C LEU A 37 0.06 11.01 13.98
N ALA A 38 0.79 11.90 13.29
CA ALA A 38 1.97 11.52 12.51
C ALA A 38 3.10 10.93 13.38
N SER A 39 3.13 11.26 14.68
CA SER A 39 4.11 10.76 15.65
C SER A 39 3.66 9.54 16.46
N MET A 40 2.37 9.17 16.38
CA MET A 40 1.83 8.05 17.15
C MET A 40 2.19 6.70 16.50
N PRO A 41 2.62 5.70 17.29
CA PRO A 41 2.87 4.36 16.80
C PRO A 41 1.53 3.63 16.55
N ILE A 42 0.93 3.85 15.39
CA ILE A 42 -0.31 3.19 14.98
C ILE A 42 0.03 1.75 14.59
N ARG A 43 -0.62 0.76 15.21
CA ARG A 43 -0.26 -0.66 15.05
C ARG A 43 -1.40 -1.50 14.50
N ARG A 44 -1.07 -2.45 13.64
CA ARG A 44 -2.02 -3.37 13.03
C ARG A 44 -1.58 -4.80 13.25
N HIS A 45 -2.52 -5.66 13.63
CA HIS A 45 -2.32 -7.07 13.88
C HIS A 45 -3.21 -7.87 12.93
N PHE A 46 -2.58 -8.63 12.03
CA PHE A 46 -3.26 -9.53 11.11
C PHE A 46 -3.41 -10.90 11.76
N HIS A 47 -4.57 -11.52 11.59
CA HIS A 47 -4.86 -12.81 12.21
C HIS A 47 -5.15 -13.89 11.17
N PRO A 48 -4.87 -15.18 11.47
CA PRO A 48 -5.11 -16.30 10.56
C PRO A 48 -6.57 -16.50 10.15
N ASN A 49 -7.53 -15.96 10.91
CA ASN A 49 -8.94 -15.96 10.52
C ASN A 49 -9.29 -14.80 9.56
N HIS A 50 -8.28 -14.23 8.89
CA HIS A 50 -8.38 -13.11 7.95
C HIS A 50 -8.92 -11.81 8.53
N THR A 51 -8.95 -11.67 9.86
CA THR A 51 -9.30 -10.40 10.50
C THR A 51 -8.06 -9.54 10.76
N LEU A 52 -8.27 -8.24 10.81
CA LEU A 52 -7.30 -7.23 11.17
C LEU A 52 -7.80 -6.50 12.42
N THR A 53 -6.92 -6.32 13.39
CA THR A 53 -7.20 -5.61 14.65
C THR A 53 -6.14 -4.56 14.94
N ALA A 54 -6.38 -3.73 15.96
CA ALA A 54 -5.41 -2.80 16.50
C ALA A 54 -5.40 -2.85 18.04
N PRO A 55 -4.38 -2.26 18.69
CA PRO A 55 -4.38 -2.06 20.13
C PRO A 55 -5.60 -1.28 20.65
N PRO A 56 -6.01 -1.47 21.92
CA PRO A 56 -7.14 -0.74 22.51
C PRO A 56 -6.96 0.78 22.59
N ASP A 57 -5.72 1.26 22.60
CA ASP A 57 -5.34 2.67 22.64
C ASP A 57 -5.12 3.28 21.24
N ASP A 58 -5.44 2.54 20.18
CA ASP A 58 -5.27 3.01 18.81
C ASP A 58 -6.27 4.13 18.48
N PRO A 59 -5.80 5.34 18.13
CA PRO A 59 -6.66 6.51 17.94
C PRO A 59 -7.47 6.45 16.64
N LEU A 60 -7.12 5.55 15.73
CA LEU A 60 -7.80 5.36 14.45
C LEU A 60 -8.74 4.16 14.46
N TRP A 61 -8.70 3.36 15.52
CA TRP A 61 -9.52 2.18 15.66
C TRP A 61 -10.81 2.54 16.38
N GLY A 62 -11.95 2.36 15.71
CA GLY A 62 -13.26 2.74 16.27
C GLY A 62 -13.77 1.73 17.30
N ASN A 63 -14.62 2.22 18.22
CA ASN A 63 -15.20 1.44 19.32
C ASN A 63 -16.59 0.85 19.01
N GLU A 64 -17.15 1.07 17.82
CA GLU A 64 -18.49 0.59 17.44
C GLU A 64 -18.42 -0.73 16.64
N GLU A 65 -19.34 -1.64 16.96
CA GLU A 65 -19.40 -3.02 16.45
C GLU A 65 -19.42 -3.14 14.92
N PRO A 66 -18.77 -4.18 14.40
CA PRO A 66 -17.35 -4.35 14.46
C PRO A 66 -16.79 -3.80 13.14
N GLN A 67 -15.76 -2.96 13.23
CA GLN A 67 -14.90 -2.69 12.09
C GLN A 67 -14.13 -3.99 11.74
N ARG A 68 -14.86 -4.98 11.18
CA ARG A 68 -14.34 -6.23 10.65
C ARG A 68 -13.55 -5.87 9.40
N HIS A 69 -12.31 -5.48 9.65
CA HIS A 69 -11.31 -5.33 8.62
C HIS A 69 -10.85 -6.72 8.26
N TYR A 70 -11.12 -7.11 7.03
CA TYR A 70 -10.69 -8.36 6.47
C TYR A 70 -9.52 -8.15 5.55
N TRP A 71 -8.61 -9.12 5.55
CA TRP A 71 -7.46 -9.09 4.67
C TRP A 71 -7.36 -10.38 3.86
N TYR A 72 -6.82 -10.28 2.65
CA TYR A 72 -6.46 -11.44 1.85
C TYR A 72 -5.38 -11.09 0.83
N PHE A 73 -4.55 -12.06 0.50
CA PHE A 73 -3.65 -11.95 -0.65
C PHE A 73 -4.40 -12.21 -1.95
N ARG A 74 -4.08 -11.43 -2.98
CA ARG A 74 -4.55 -11.64 -4.35
C ARG A 74 -3.48 -11.26 -5.39
N PRO A 75 -3.60 -11.72 -6.64
CA PRO A 75 -2.77 -11.24 -7.73
C PRO A 75 -3.00 -9.74 -8.00
N GLY A 76 -1.92 -9.00 -8.19
CA GLY A 76 -1.94 -7.63 -8.69
C GLY A 76 -1.66 -7.54 -10.20
N PRO A 77 -1.71 -6.31 -10.78
CA PRO A 77 -1.64 -6.09 -12.23
C PRO A 77 -0.38 -6.63 -12.92
N THR A 78 0.75 -6.71 -12.23
CA THR A 78 2.07 -7.08 -12.78
C THR A 78 2.59 -8.42 -12.24
N ALA A 79 1.69 -9.37 -11.96
CA ALA A 79 2.02 -10.66 -11.32
C ALA A 79 2.68 -10.54 -9.93
N VAL A 80 2.55 -9.37 -9.29
CA VAL A 80 2.96 -9.15 -7.91
C VAL A 80 1.81 -9.54 -6.98
N THR A 81 2.09 -10.27 -5.90
CA THR A 81 1.11 -10.50 -4.84
C THR A 81 0.86 -9.21 -4.09
N VAL A 82 -0.41 -8.81 -3.98
CA VAL A 82 -0.84 -7.66 -3.20
C VAL A 82 -1.67 -8.11 -2.01
N LEU A 83 -1.62 -7.33 -0.93
CA LEU A 83 -2.48 -7.47 0.22
C LEU A 83 -3.70 -6.57 0.05
N GLN A 84 -4.89 -7.17 -0.04
CA GLN A 84 -6.16 -6.46 -0.01
C GLN A 84 -6.63 -6.36 1.44
N VAL A 85 -7.11 -5.18 1.85
CA VAL A 85 -7.79 -4.98 3.15
C VAL A 85 -9.13 -4.31 2.88
N ASN A 86 -10.24 -5.01 3.14
CA ASN A 86 -11.60 -4.59 2.76
C ASN A 86 -11.62 -4.02 1.33
N THR A 87 -12.07 -2.77 1.19
CA THR A 87 -12.10 -1.98 -0.04
C THR A 87 -11.06 -0.85 0.00
N TYR A 88 -9.99 -0.96 0.79
CA TYR A 88 -8.90 0.00 0.74
C TYR A 88 -8.02 -0.26 -0.48
N PRO A 89 -7.31 0.77 -1.00
CA PRO A 89 -6.33 0.56 -2.05
C PRO A 89 -5.34 -0.53 -1.64
N CYS A 90 -5.13 -1.50 -2.52
CA CYS A 90 -4.29 -2.65 -2.23
C CYS A 90 -2.86 -2.23 -1.86
N LEU A 91 -2.20 -3.04 -1.04
CA LEU A 91 -0.83 -2.81 -0.61
C LEU A 91 0.10 -3.74 -1.39
N THR A 92 1.09 -3.17 -2.05
CA THR A 92 2.19 -3.91 -2.66
C THR A 92 3.06 -4.49 -1.55
N VAL A 93 3.41 -5.76 -1.69
CA VAL A 93 4.35 -6.44 -0.79
C VAL A 93 5.78 -6.20 -1.29
N CYS A 94 6.59 -5.56 -0.47
CA CYS A 94 7.96 -5.19 -0.79
C CYS A 94 8.96 -5.88 0.16
N ARG A 95 10.09 -6.33 -0.38
CA ARG A 95 11.23 -6.78 0.41
C ARG A 95 12.10 -5.58 0.77
N THR A 96 12.48 -5.46 2.04
CA THR A 96 13.39 -4.40 2.48
C THR A 96 14.85 -4.83 2.36
N PRO A 97 15.83 -3.90 2.31
CA PRO A 97 17.26 -4.23 2.16
C PRO A 97 17.83 -5.10 3.29
N ASP A 98 17.23 -5.06 4.47
CA ASP A 98 17.55 -5.89 5.63
C ASP A 98 16.81 -7.24 5.64
N TRP A 99 16.21 -7.63 4.51
CA TRP A 99 15.42 -8.85 4.34
C TRP A 99 14.21 -8.94 5.28
N GLY A 100 13.64 -7.78 5.62
CA GLY A 100 12.32 -7.65 6.20
C GLY A 100 11.23 -7.55 5.14
N TRP A 101 10.06 -7.10 5.56
CA TRP A 101 8.91 -6.88 4.71
C TRP A 101 8.33 -5.50 4.96
N GLU A 102 7.87 -4.88 3.88
CA GLU A 102 7.11 -3.64 3.89
C GLU A 102 5.86 -3.84 3.04
N LEU A 103 4.75 -3.24 3.45
CA LEU A 103 3.50 -3.23 2.71
C LEU A 103 3.14 -1.78 2.42
N GLU A 104 2.94 -1.39 1.17
CA GLU A 104 2.67 0.00 0.89
C GLU A 104 1.80 0.26 -0.33
N ASN A 105 1.20 1.44 -0.36
CA ASN A 105 0.58 2.03 -1.54
C ASN A 105 0.92 3.52 -1.60
N ALA A 106 0.20 4.32 -2.40
CA ALA A 106 0.46 5.76 -2.52
C ALA A 106 0.24 6.54 -1.21
N VAL A 107 -0.61 6.06 -0.31
CA VAL A 107 -1.08 6.80 0.88
C VAL A 107 -0.41 6.31 2.15
N VAL A 108 -0.27 5.00 2.30
CA VAL A 108 0.20 4.38 3.55
C VAL A 108 1.36 3.43 3.32
N ARG A 109 2.07 3.16 4.41
CA ARG A 109 3.15 2.20 4.53
C ARG A 109 2.99 1.44 5.85
N LEU A 110 3.14 0.12 5.82
CA LEU A 110 3.27 -0.72 7.00
C LEU A 110 4.66 -1.34 7.03
N THR A 111 5.33 -1.19 8.17
CA THR A 111 6.66 -1.76 8.44
C THR A 111 6.61 -2.64 9.69
N ILE A 112 7.54 -3.57 9.83
CA ILE A 112 7.62 -4.41 11.03
C ILE A 112 8.03 -3.55 12.24
N ASP A 113 7.22 -3.55 13.29
CA ASP A 113 7.53 -2.88 14.56
C ASP A 113 8.35 -3.80 15.48
N TRP A 114 9.65 -3.87 15.24
CA TRP A 114 10.57 -4.69 16.05
C TRP A 114 10.54 -4.35 17.55
N ALA A 115 10.22 -3.10 17.91
CA ALA A 115 10.16 -2.66 19.30
C ALA A 115 8.89 -3.15 20.01
N ALA A 116 7.78 -3.31 19.28
CA ALA A 116 6.54 -3.86 19.82
C ALA A 116 6.60 -5.39 20.03
N GLY A 117 7.52 -6.07 19.33
CA GLY A 117 7.65 -7.52 19.38
C GLY A 117 6.66 -8.24 18.45
N PRO A 118 6.48 -9.56 18.61
CA PRO A 118 5.59 -10.34 17.77
C PRO A 118 4.13 -9.90 17.96
N ASN A 119 3.28 -10.23 16.99
CA ASN A 119 1.84 -10.03 17.12
C ASN A 119 1.34 -10.72 18.40
N PRO A 120 0.63 -10.01 19.30
CA PRO A 120 0.11 -10.58 20.55
C PRO A 120 -0.96 -11.66 20.34
N GLY A 121 -1.44 -11.84 19.09
CA GLY A 121 -2.52 -12.73 18.75
C GLY A 121 -3.89 -12.10 18.99
N LEU A 122 -4.92 -12.89 18.75
CA LEU A 122 -6.31 -12.47 18.88
C LEU A 122 -6.86 -12.92 20.24
N PRO A 123 -7.23 -11.99 21.15
CA PRO A 123 -7.83 -12.37 22.42
C PRO A 123 -9.15 -13.13 22.21
N PRO A 124 -9.43 -14.22 22.96
CA PRO A 124 -10.64 -15.01 22.78
C PRO A 124 -11.95 -14.26 22.97
N ASP A 125 -11.92 -13.21 23.80
CA ASP A 125 -13.04 -12.31 24.11
C ASP A 125 -13.17 -11.15 23.11
N HIS A 126 -12.21 -10.98 22.21
CA HIS A 126 -12.28 -9.96 21.18
C HIS A 126 -13.36 -10.32 20.14
N PRO A 127 -14.23 -9.39 19.69
CA PRO A 127 -15.31 -9.69 18.74
C PRO A 127 -14.86 -10.36 17.44
N ALA A 128 -13.66 -10.03 16.95
CA ALA A 128 -13.07 -10.65 15.77
C ALA A 128 -12.70 -12.14 15.97
N ALA A 129 -12.60 -12.64 17.21
CA ALA A 129 -12.37 -14.06 17.49
C ALA A 129 -13.60 -14.92 17.17
N ALA A 130 -14.79 -14.33 17.23
CA ALA A 130 -16.06 -14.96 16.87
C ALA A 130 -16.39 -14.84 15.36
N GLU A 131 -15.42 -14.39 14.54
CA GLU A 131 -15.62 -14.30 13.10
C GLU A 131 -15.77 -15.69 12.47
N THR A 132 -16.77 -15.83 11.60
CA THR A 132 -17.11 -17.09 10.93
C THR A 132 -17.04 -16.99 9.40
N MET A 133 -16.88 -15.80 8.85
CA MET A 133 -16.80 -15.58 7.40
C MET A 133 -15.56 -16.27 6.83
N THR A 134 -15.74 -17.08 5.79
CA THR A 134 -14.62 -17.79 5.17
C THR A 134 -13.80 -16.86 4.28
N LEU A 135 -12.58 -17.29 3.90
CA LEU A 135 -11.77 -16.54 2.93
C LEU A 135 -12.47 -16.37 1.57
N GLU A 136 -13.27 -17.35 1.16
CA GLU A 136 -14.06 -17.29 -0.07
C GLU A 136 -15.14 -16.21 0.05
N ASP A 137 -15.92 -16.24 1.13
CA ASP A 137 -16.94 -15.22 1.41
C ASP A 137 -16.34 -13.81 1.48
N ILE A 138 -15.16 -13.67 2.12
CA ILE A 138 -14.40 -12.41 2.18
C ILE A 138 -14.06 -11.94 0.77
N ARG A 139 -13.50 -12.83 -0.05
CA ARG A 139 -13.11 -12.48 -1.43
C ARG A 139 -14.33 -12.05 -2.23
N GLU A 140 -15.41 -12.83 -2.23
CA GLU A 140 -16.63 -12.50 -2.96
C GLU A 140 -17.21 -11.16 -2.53
N ARG A 141 -17.26 -10.92 -1.21
CA ARG A 141 -17.79 -9.68 -0.63
C ARG A 141 -17.03 -8.43 -1.09
N PHE A 142 -15.71 -8.51 -1.27
CA PHE A 142 -14.87 -7.36 -1.58
C PHE A 142 -14.32 -7.36 -3.02
N HIS A 143 -14.59 -8.41 -3.81
CA HIS A 143 -14.02 -8.59 -5.15
C HIS A 143 -14.39 -7.45 -6.10
N PHE A 144 -15.67 -7.12 -6.18
CA PHE A 144 -16.17 -6.12 -7.12
C PHE A 144 -15.61 -4.72 -6.84
N ALA A 145 -15.59 -4.32 -5.56
CA ALA A 145 -15.03 -3.04 -5.15
C ALA A 145 -13.52 -2.94 -5.45
N ALA A 146 -12.78 -4.03 -5.22
CA ALA A 146 -11.35 -4.08 -5.54
C ALA A 146 -11.09 -3.96 -7.06
N LEU A 147 -11.89 -4.63 -7.91
CA LEU A 147 -11.76 -4.50 -9.36
C LEU A 147 -12.01 -3.07 -9.87
N MET A 148 -13.03 -2.39 -9.33
CA MET A 148 -13.33 -1.01 -9.71
C MET A 148 -12.20 -0.03 -9.35
N GLN A 149 -11.45 -0.31 -8.28
CA GLN A 149 -10.29 0.51 -7.89
C GLN A 149 -9.10 0.32 -8.82
N ASP A 150 -8.80 -0.91 -9.25
CA ASP A 150 -7.71 -1.16 -10.19
C ASP A 150 -7.94 -0.42 -11.52
N LEU A 151 -9.19 -0.44 -12.01
CA LEU A 151 -9.56 0.26 -13.24
C LEU A 151 -9.38 1.78 -13.11
N GLY A 152 -9.80 2.36 -11.99
CA GLY A 152 -9.65 3.79 -11.73
C GLY A 152 -8.21 4.24 -11.45
N GLN A 153 -7.33 3.35 -10.97
CA GLN A 153 -5.89 3.65 -10.82
C GLN A 153 -5.16 3.66 -12.16
N ASN A 154 -5.61 2.87 -13.13
CA ASN A 154 -4.98 2.78 -14.44
C ASN A 154 -5.24 4.03 -15.31
N GLU A 155 -6.36 4.72 -15.09
CA GLU A 155 -6.70 5.98 -15.78
C GLU A 155 -5.90 7.20 -15.27
N PHE A 156 -5.22 7.08 -14.13
CA PHE A 156 -4.41 8.19 -13.57
C PHE A 156 -2.94 8.16 -14.00
N MET A 157 -2.48 7.09 -14.68
CA MET A 157 -1.11 6.97 -15.20
C MET A 157 -1.01 7.13 -16.72
N SER A 158 -2.10 7.42 -17.42
CA SER A 158 -2.08 7.85 -18.82
C SER A 158 -2.32 9.34 -18.88
N ASP A 159 -1.24 10.12 -18.85
CA ASP A 159 -1.04 11.34 -19.66
C ASP A 159 0.21 12.06 -19.15
N ASP A 160 1.38 11.49 -19.47
CA ASP A 160 2.55 12.32 -19.74
C ASP A 160 3.32 11.74 -20.92
N GLU A 161 3.76 12.66 -21.77
CA GLU A 161 4.59 12.51 -22.96
C GLU A 161 3.92 12.05 -24.27
N THR A 162 3.64 13.01 -25.15
CA THR A 162 4.26 13.02 -26.50
C THR A 162 4.30 14.42 -27.13
N GLU A 163 5.52 14.96 -27.09
CA GLU A 163 6.30 15.71 -28.09
C GLU A 163 5.67 16.64 -29.15
N GLU A 164 6.41 17.75 -29.28
CA GLU A 164 6.48 18.78 -30.32
C GLU A 164 6.02 18.41 -31.74
N GLU A 165 5.12 19.25 -32.30
CA GLU A 165 5.21 19.64 -33.70
C GLU A 165 4.92 21.14 -33.85
N GLY A 166 5.98 21.91 -34.14
CA GLY A 166 5.93 23.32 -34.49
C GLY A 166 6.63 23.56 -35.83
N SER A 167 6.01 23.12 -36.91
CA SER A 167 6.43 23.41 -38.29
C SER A 167 6.35 24.91 -38.58
N GLY A 168 7.48 25.52 -38.97
CA GLY A 168 7.56 26.92 -39.40
C GLY A 168 8.44 27.08 -40.64
N SER A 169 7.87 26.76 -41.80
CA SER A 169 8.45 27.06 -43.11
C SER A 169 8.39 28.56 -43.39
N GLY A 170 9.51 29.21 -43.70
CA GLY A 170 9.58 30.62 -44.05
C GLY A 170 10.76 30.95 -44.98
N SER A 171 10.46 30.90 -46.29
CA SER A 171 11.06 31.60 -47.44
C SER A 171 12.42 32.31 -47.31
N GLY A 172 13.33 31.96 -48.23
CA GLY A 172 14.48 32.78 -48.63
C GLY A 172 14.12 33.91 -49.62
N GLU A 173 15.16 34.67 -49.98
CA GLU A 173 15.24 35.92 -50.78
C GLU A 173 14.86 37.20 -50.00
N SER A 174 15.67 38.26 -49.91
CA SER A 174 16.56 38.89 -50.90
C SER A 174 17.48 39.95 -50.24
N ASP A 175 18.66 40.14 -50.85
CA ASP A 175 19.50 41.33 -51.04
C ASP A 175 19.59 42.46 -49.99
N SER A 176 20.82 42.89 -49.67
CA SER A 176 21.37 44.22 -50.05
C SER A 176 22.69 44.55 -49.33
N GLU A 177 23.54 45.25 -50.07
CA GLU A 177 24.92 45.68 -49.81
C GLU A 177 25.11 46.76 -48.72
N GLY A 178 26.38 46.98 -48.34
CA GLY A 178 26.91 48.23 -47.79
C GLY A 178 27.47 48.06 -46.36
N GLY A 179 28.79 48.00 -46.14
CA GLY A 179 29.65 49.20 -46.04
C GLY A 179 29.43 49.86 -44.68
N GLY A 180 30.34 49.79 -43.70
CA GLY A 180 31.71 50.26 -43.81
C GLY A 180 31.80 51.77 -43.54
N THR A 181 32.10 52.11 -42.28
CA THR A 181 32.75 53.34 -41.78
C THR A 181 31.97 54.67 -41.61
N TRP A 182 32.17 55.21 -40.39
CA TRP A 182 31.95 56.55 -39.79
C TRP A 182 30.52 57.05 -39.56
#